data_AF-A0A2S2R6W7-F1
#
_entry.id   AF-A0A2S2R6W7-F1
#
_cell.length_a   1.000
_cell.length_b   1.000
_cell.length_c   1.000
_cell.angle_alpha   90.00
_cell.angle_beta   90.00
_cell.angle_gamma   90.00
#
_symmetry.space_group_name_H-M   'P 1'
#
loop_
_entity.id
_entity.type
_entity.pdbx_description
1 polymer ?
#
loop_
_entity_poly.entity_id
_entity_poly.type
_entity_poly.pdbx_seq_one_letter_code
_entity_poly.pdbx_strand_id
1 'polypeptide(L)'
;NIYLPNQTNFNHTDLNNIINQLPKPYIITGDFNSQSPYWGSEKIDQRGKSIERVLEDDNIILLNTGTPTRINPATGHFSAIYLSISSTSLGQRILWSVLPEIYDSDHIPILMEFLTSHNPTKTTPTKWKLKNPDWTFFSQLVEHNLENYSGPSSAN
;
A
#
# COMPACT_ATOMS: atom_id res chain seq x y z
N ASN A 1 0.84 -4.67 -4.57
CA ASN A 1 1.85 -3.95 -3.77
C ASN A 1 3.22 -4.49 -4.18
N ILE A 2 4.20 -3.62 -4.46
CA ILE A 2 5.53 -3.98 -4.95
C ILE A 2 6.59 -3.51 -3.93
N TYR A 3 7.55 -4.36 -3.63
CA TYR A 3 8.77 -3.98 -2.92
C TYR A 3 9.98 -4.25 -3.81
N LEU A 4 10.73 -3.21 -4.16
CA LEU A 4 11.96 -3.33 -4.94
C LEU A 4 13.16 -2.95 -4.06
N PRO A 5 13.90 -3.94 -3.52
CA PRO A 5 15.13 -3.68 -2.78
C PRO A 5 16.12 -2.84 -3.58
N ASN A 6 16.95 -2.05 -2.89
CA ASN A 6 18.01 -1.23 -3.49
C ASN A 6 18.97 -2.03 -4.40
N GLN A 7 19.17 -3.31 -4.10
CA GLN A 7 20.07 -4.21 -4.84
C GLN A 7 19.46 -4.81 -6.10
N THR A 8 18.14 -4.72 -6.25
CA THR A 8 17.42 -5.32 -7.38
C THR A 8 17.51 -4.41 -8.59
N ASN A 9 18.26 -4.83 -9.60
CA ASN A 9 18.25 -4.13 -10.88
C ASN A 9 16.96 -4.44 -11.64
N PHE A 10 16.37 -3.40 -12.23
CA PHE A 10 15.23 -3.50 -13.14
C PHE A 10 15.33 -2.39 -14.17
N ASN A 11 14.59 -2.51 -15.27
CA ASN A 11 14.40 -1.45 -16.25
C ASN A 11 12.90 -1.25 -16.57
N HIS A 12 12.61 -0.27 -17.42
CA HIS A 12 11.24 0.06 -17.82
C HIS A 12 10.47 -1.11 -18.46
N THR A 13 11.15 -2.01 -19.19
CA THR A 13 10.52 -3.19 -19.80
C THR A 13 10.02 -4.17 -18.74
N ASP A 14 10.77 -4.36 -17.65
CA ASP A 14 10.34 -5.24 -16.54
C ASP A 14 9.05 -4.73 -15.90
N LEU A 15 8.97 -3.42 -15.65
CA LEU A 15 7.77 -2.77 -15.11
C LEU A 15 6.60 -2.82 -16.09
N ASN A 16 6.83 -2.54 -17.37
CA ASN A 16 5.81 -2.64 -18.41
C ASN A 16 5.25 -4.06 -18.52
N ASN A 17 6.10 -5.09 -18.42
CA ASN A 17 5.66 -6.48 -18.40
C ASN A 17 4.74 -6.78 -17.21
N ILE A 18 5.04 -6.25 -16.02
CA ILE A 18 4.17 -6.38 -14.84
C ILE A 18 2.83 -5.68 -15.11
N ILE A 19 2.87 -4.42 -15.56
CA ILE A 19 1.69 -3.60 -15.82
C ILE A 19 0.75 -4.26 -16.84
N ASN A 20 1.32 -4.81 -17.92
CA ASN A 20 0.56 -5.46 -18.99
C ASN A 20 -0.16 -6.75 -18.54
N GLN A 21 0.26 -7.36 -17.43
CA GLN A 21 -0.39 -8.53 -16.85
C GLN A 21 -1.54 -8.17 -15.90
N LEU A 22 -1.68 -6.90 -15.52
CA LEU A 22 -2.73 -6.49 -14.58
C LEU A 22 -4.07 -6.28 -15.29
N PRO A 23 -5.19 -6.74 -14.69
CA PRO A 23 -6.51 -6.34 -15.16
C PRO A 23 -6.70 -4.84 -14.94
N LYS A 24 -7.37 -4.17 -15.89
CA LYS A 24 -7.72 -2.74 -15.78
C LYS A 24 -9.11 -2.57 -15.17
N PRO A 25 -9.33 -1.53 -14.33
CA PRO A 25 -8.34 -0.57 -13.84
C PRO A 25 -7.45 -1.15 -12.72
N TYR A 26 -6.28 -0.56 -12.51
CA TYR A 26 -5.32 -1.02 -11.50
C TYR A 26 -4.71 0.12 -10.68
N ILE A 27 -4.15 -0.26 -9.52
CA ILE A 27 -3.21 0.54 -8.73
C ILE A 27 -1.99 -0.34 -8.44
N ILE A 28 -0.82 0.19 -8.74
CA ILE A 28 0.46 -0.33 -8.30
C ILE A 28 0.97 0.63 -7.23
N THR A 29 1.23 0.12 -6.04
CA THR A 29 1.80 0.89 -4.95
C THR A 29 2.89 0.10 -4.25
N GLY A 30 3.84 0.79 -3.62
CA GLY A 30 4.81 0.21 -2.72
C GLY A 30 6.15 0.93 -2.76
N ASP A 31 7.18 0.32 -2.20
CA ASP A 31 8.52 0.89 -2.11
C ASP A 31 9.33 0.55 -3.36
N PHE A 32 9.64 1.58 -4.15
CA PHE A 32 10.45 1.44 -5.36
C PHE A 32 11.93 1.71 -5.11
N ASN A 33 12.30 2.22 -3.93
CA ASN A 33 13.67 2.65 -3.62
C ASN A 33 14.28 3.46 -4.77
N SER A 34 13.53 4.41 -5.32
CA SER A 34 13.90 5.17 -6.52
C SER A 34 13.75 6.66 -6.28
N GLN A 35 14.64 7.45 -6.85
CA GLN A 35 14.64 8.91 -6.72
C GLN A 35 14.33 9.57 -8.06
N SER A 36 13.38 10.50 -8.04
CA SER A 36 13.13 11.46 -9.10
C SER A 36 12.46 12.73 -8.55
N PRO A 37 12.77 13.91 -9.11
CA PRO A 37 11.98 15.13 -8.91
C PRO A 37 10.49 14.98 -9.23
N TYR A 38 10.09 14.08 -10.13
CA TYR A 38 8.68 13.83 -10.49
C TYR A 38 7.81 13.43 -9.29
N TRP A 39 8.38 12.77 -8.29
CA TRP A 39 7.69 12.42 -7.04
C TRP A 39 8.35 13.04 -5.80
N GLY A 40 9.13 14.12 -5.96
CA GLY A 40 9.61 14.92 -4.83
C GLY A 40 11.00 14.56 -4.29
N SER A 41 11.84 13.88 -5.07
CA SER A 41 13.26 13.74 -4.73
C SER A 41 14.11 14.89 -5.29
N GLU A 42 15.20 15.25 -4.62
CA GLU A 42 16.11 16.31 -5.11
C GLU A 42 16.87 15.95 -6.39
N LYS A 43 17.12 14.64 -6.58
CA LYS A 43 17.88 14.11 -7.70
C LYS A 43 17.17 12.94 -8.35
N ILE A 44 17.57 12.65 -9.59
CA ILE A 44 17.11 11.49 -10.33
C ILE A 44 18.19 10.40 -10.32
N ASP A 45 17.79 9.16 -10.04
CA ASP A 45 18.65 7.98 -10.18
C ASP A 45 18.26 7.12 -11.40
N GLN A 46 18.98 6.03 -11.65
CA GLN A 46 18.74 5.17 -12.80
C GLN A 46 17.37 4.45 -12.73
N ARG A 47 16.88 4.17 -11.52
CA ARG A 47 15.57 3.55 -11.28
C ARG A 47 14.48 4.56 -11.57
N GLY A 48 14.68 5.80 -11.12
CA GLY A 48 13.85 6.95 -11.40
C GLY A 48 13.67 7.18 -12.89
N LYS A 49 14.77 7.21 -13.66
CA LYS A 49 14.73 7.28 -15.13
C LYS A 49 13.93 6.15 -15.78
N SER A 50 14.06 4.93 -15.24
CA SER A 50 13.35 3.77 -15.77
C SER A 50 11.85 3.87 -15.49
N ILE A 51 11.45 4.35 -14.32
CA ILE A 51 10.05 4.55 -13.96
C ILE A 51 9.45 5.75 -14.72
N GLU A 52 10.16 6.86 -14.85
CA GLU A 52 9.72 8.01 -15.65
C GLU A 52 9.40 7.60 -17.09
N ARG A 53 10.22 6.73 -17.70
CA ARG A 53 9.95 6.19 -19.04
C ARG A 53 8.68 5.33 -19.10
N VAL A 54 8.26 4.69 -18.01
CA VAL A 54 6.97 3.99 -17.92
C VAL A 54 5.83 5.00 -17.83
N LEU A 55 6.03 6.11 -17.11
CA LEU A 55 5.06 7.19 -16.93
C LEU A 55 4.86 8.06 -18.20
N GLU A 56 5.64 7.85 -19.26
CA GLU A 56 5.42 8.46 -20.57
C GLU A 56 4.16 7.92 -21.29
N ASP A 57 3.58 6.81 -20.83
CA ASP A 57 2.30 6.28 -21.35
C ASP A 57 1.10 7.03 -20.75
N ASP A 58 0.31 7.69 -21.60
CA ASP A 58 -0.90 8.46 -21.22
C ASP A 58 -1.97 7.64 -20.48
N ASN A 59 -1.92 6.30 -20.54
CA ASN A 59 -2.81 5.42 -19.81
C ASN A 59 -2.38 5.15 -18.36
N ILE A 60 -1.24 5.69 -17.94
CA ILE A 60 -0.62 5.50 -16.64
C ILE A 60 -0.48 6.88 -15.99
N ILE A 61 -0.86 6.98 -14.72
CA ILE A 61 -0.73 8.21 -13.94
C ILE A 61 -0.02 7.96 -12.63
N LEU A 62 0.89 8.86 -12.28
CA LEU A 62 1.50 8.95 -10.96
C LEU A 62 0.56 9.72 -10.01
N LEU A 63 0.24 9.13 -8.87
CA LEU A 63 -0.63 9.74 -7.86
C LEU A 63 0.13 10.56 -6.82
N ASN A 64 1.44 10.32 -6.67
CA ASN A 64 2.28 11.06 -5.73
C ASN A 64 2.23 12.56 -6.01
N THR A 65 2.11 13.36 -4.95
CA THR A 65 2.05 14.83 -5.03
C THR A 65 3.40 15.52 -4.78
N GLY A 66 4.46 14.73 -4.64
CA GLY A 66 5.79 15.22 -4.27
C GLY A 66 6.04 15.32 -2.76
N THR A 67 5.05 15.01 -1.92
CA THR A 67 5.27 14.96 -0.47
C THR A 67 6.14 13.76 -0.09
N PRO A 68 7.06 13.91 0.89
CA PRO A 68 7.90 12.82 1.35
C PRO A 68 7.10 11.62 1.87
N THR A 69 7.66 10.42 1.69
CA THR A 69 7.06 9.16 2.14
C THR A 69 7.94 8.40 3.15
N ARG A 70 9.11 8.94 3.49
CA ARG A 70 10.05 8.37 4.45
C ARG A 70 10.92 9.47 5.06
N ILE A 71 11.22 9.34 6.34
CA ILE A 71 12.22 10.15 7.05
C ILE A 71 13.41 9.26 7.39
N ASN A 72 14.64 9.75 7.25
CA ASN A 72 15.80 9.05 7.82
C ASN A 72 15.93 9.45 9.30
N PRO A 73 15.76 8.54 10.27
CA PRO A 73 15.78 8.90 11.70
C PRO A 73 17.17 9.36 12.18
N ALA A 74 18.24 8.95 11.50
CA ALA A 74 19.61 9.34 11.87
C ALA A 74 19.97 10.74 11.37
N THR A 75 19.43 11.17 10.22
CA THR A 75 19.79 12.46 9.60
C THR A 75 18.66 13.49 9.58
N GLY A 76 17.43 13.07 9.88
CA GLY A 76 16.21 13.89 9.72
C GLY A 76 15.83 14.14 8.26
N HIS A 77 16.53 13.53 7.29
CA HIS A 77 16.32 13.83 5.87
C HIS A 77 15.07 13.12 5.32
N PHE A 78 14.26 13.87 4.59
CA PHE A 78 13.04 13.35 3.97
C PHE A 78 13.31 12.78 2.58
N SER A 79 12.59 11.73 2.20
CA SER A 79 12.68 11.12 0.87
C SER A 79 11.32 10.60 0.41
N ALA A 80 11.10 10.59 -0.89
CA ALA A 80 9.93 10.00 -1.52
C ALA A 80 10.36 8.75 -2.30
N ILE A 81 10.22 7.59 -1.67
CA ILE A 81 10.62 6.29 -2.26
C ILE A 81 9.42 5.35 -2.49
N TYR A 82 8.28 5.67 -1.88
CA TYR A 82 7.03 4.98 -2.16
C TYR A 82 6.34 5.63 -3.34
N LEU A 83 5.93 4.83 -4.32
CA LEU A 83 5.15 5.31 -5.45
C LEU A 83 3.76 4.70 -5.44
N SER A 84 2.80 5.47 -5.92
CA SER A 84 1.43 5.04 -6.20
C SER A 84 1.12 5.40 -7.64
N ILE A 85 1.03 4.40 -8.50
CA ILE A 85 0.81 4.50 -9.94
C ILE A 85 -0.53 3.83 -10.24
N SER A 86 -1.32 4.40 -11.13
CA SER A 86 -2.63 3.86 -11.48
C SER A 86 -2.90 3.94 -12.98
N SER A 87 -3.85 3.16 -13.47
CA SER A 87 -4.49 3.44 -14.76
C SER A 87 -5.21 4.79 -14.71
N THR A 88 -5.06 5.62 -15.75
CA THR A 88 -5.61 6.99 -15.82
C THR A 88 -7.11 7.07 -15.49
N SER A 89 -7.91 6.10 -15.95
CA SER A 89 -9.36 6.06 -15.71
C SER A 89 -9.75 5.96 -14.23
N LEU A 90 -8.89 5.36 -13.40
CA LEU A 90 -9.08 5.22 -11.96
C LEU A 90 -8.38 6.35 -11.20
N GLY A 91 -7.15 6.70 -11.59
CA GLY A 91 -6.36 7.71 -10.90
C GLY A 91 -7.04 9.09 -10.81
N GLN A 92 -7.83 9.47 -11.82
CA GLN A 92 -8.63 10.71 -11.80
C GLN A 92 -9.70 10.75 -10.70
N ARG A 93 -10.00 9.62 -10.07
CA ARG A 93 -10.99 9.48 -8.99
C ARG A 93 -10.34 9.18 -7.64
N ILE A 94 -9.03 9.42 -7.50
CA ILE A 94 -8.30 9.17 -6.26
C ILE A 94 -7.69 10.48 -5.78
N LEU A 95 -7.98 10.85 -4.53
CA LEU A 95 -7.18 11.83 -3.81
C LEU A 95 -6.03 11.10 -3.13
N TRP A 96 -4.83 11.65 -3.23
CA TRP A 96 -3.61 11.07 -2.67
C TRP A 96 -2.98 12.06 -1.70
N SER A 97 -2.65 11.59 -0.50
CA SER A 97 -1.95 12.36 0.51
C SER A 97 -1.09 11.46 1.39
N VAL A 98 -0.28 12.08 2.24
CA VAL A 98 0.44 11.39 3.32
C VAL A 98 -0.16 11.78 4.66
N LEU A 99 -0.20 10.84 5.59
CA LEU A 99 -0.65 11.13 6.95
C LEU A 99 0.41 11.95 7.70
N PRO A 100 0.00 12.86 8.60
CA PRO A 100 0.93 13.71 9.36
C PRO A 100 1.70 12.94 10.44
N GLU A 101 1.21 11.76 10.83
CA GLU A 101 1.77 10.96 11.92
C GLU A 101 2.66 9.84 11.40
N ILE A 102 3.82 9.70 12.05
CA ILE A 102 4.83 8.70 11.78
C ILE A 102 4.65 7.62 12.86
N TYR A 103 3.97 6.51 12.54
CA TYR A 103 3.60 5.45 13.48
C TYR A 103 4.78 4.54 13.87
N ASP A 104 5.77 5.08 14.59
CA ASP A 104 6.99 4.39 15.06
C ASP A 104 7.83 3.68 13.96
N SER A 105 7.60 4.04 12.70
CA SER A 105 8.36 3.59 11.52
C SER A 105 9.11 4.77 10.92
N ASP A 106 10.17 4.53 10.14
CA ASP A 106 10.78 5.58 9.32
C ASP A 106 9.93 5.92 8.07
N HIS A 107 8.90 5.12 7.78
CA HIS A 107 7.97 5.32 6.67
C HIS A 107 6.75 6.15 7.05
N ILE A 108 6.37 7.06 6.15
CA ILE A 108 5.19 7.93 6.30
C ILE A 108 4.01 7.27 5.57
N PRO A 109 2.89 6.99 6.25
CA PRO A 109 1.74 6.34 5.64
C PRO A 109 1.13 7.16 4.51
N ILE A 110 0.70 6.47 3.45
CA ILE A 110 -0.02 7.05 2.32
C ILE A 110 -1.51 6.82 2.52
N LEU A 111 -2.31 7.87 2.32
CA LEU A 111 -3.76 7.83 2.27
C LEU A 111 -4.23 8.01 0.83
N MET A 112 -5.08 7.11 0.37
CA MET A 112 -5.76 7.20 -0.93
C MET A 112 -7.27 7.17 -0.72
N GLU A 113 -7.95 8.24 -1.10
CA GLU A 113 -9.40 8.37 -0.98
C GLU A 113 -10.06 8.23 -2.35
N PHE A 114 -10.98 7.26 -2.46
CA PHE A 114 -11.70 6.98 -3.70
C PHE A 114 -12.95 7.86 -3.78
N LEU A 115 -12.96 8.77 -4.74
CA LEU A 115 -14.09 9.63 -5.07
C LEU A 115 -15.18 8.80 -5.74
N THR A 116 -16.11 8.30 -4.93
CA THR A 116 -17.28 7.59 -5.45
C THR A 116 -18.36 8.60 -5.84
N SER A 117 -18.91 8.45 -7.05
CA SER A 117 -20.07 9.24 -7.50
C SER A 117 -21.40 8.66 -6.99
N HIS A 118 -21.37 7.75 -6.01
CA HIS A 118 -22.58 7.11 -5.52
C HIS A 118 -23.33 8.05 -4.58
N ASN A 119 -24.48 8.54 -5.04
CA ASN A 119 -25.60 8.79 -4.15
C ASN A 119 -25.75 7.55 -3.28
N PRO A 120 -25.71 7.65 -1.94
CA PRO A 120 -25.79 6.49 -1.08
C PRO A 120 -27.17 5.86 -1.26
N THR A 121 -27.30 4.91 -2.18
CA THR A 121 -28.47 4.04 -2.26
C THR A 121 -28.42 3.15 -1.04
N LYS A 122 -29.10 3.59 0.02
CA LYS A 122 -29.49 2.85 1.23
C LYS A 122 -28.56 1.68 1.55
N THR A 123 -27.51 1.96 2.32
CA THR A 123 -26.76 0.91 3.01
C THR A 123 -27.74 0.12 3.89
N THR A 124 -28.11 -1.09 3.49
CA THR A 124 -28.68 -2.05 4.42
C THR A 124 -27.59 -2.32 5.46
N PRO A 125 -27.83 -2.09 6.76
CA PRO A 125 -26.80 -2.35 7.77
C PRO A 125 -26.38 -3.82 7.69
N THR A 126 -25.08 -4.07 7.72
CA THR A 126 -24.51 -5.41 7.91
C THR A 126 -25.07 -5.98 9.20
N LYS A 127 -26.03 -6.91 9.07
CA LYS A 127 -26.56 -7.64 10.22
C LYS A 127 -25.66 -8.84 10.47
N TRP A 128 -25.06 -8.90 11.65
CA TRP A 128 -24.45 -10.12 12.15
C TRP A 128 -25.47 -11.26 12.08
N LYS A 129 -25.09 -12.39 11.48
CA LYS A 129 -25.96 -13.58 11.39
C LYS A 129 -25.96 -14.29 12.74
N LEU A 130 -26.64 -13.68 13.73
CA LEU A 130 -26.75 -14.17 15.11
C LEU A 130 -27.83 -15.26 15.27
N LYS A 131 -28.44 -15.73 14.19
CA LYS A 131 -29.40 -16.84 14.24
C LYS A 131 -28.65 -18.15 14.30
N ASN A 132 -28.92 -18.91 15.36
CA ASN A 132 -28.44 -20.27 15.66
C ASN A 132 -26.93 -20.39 15.94
N PRO A 133 -26.37 -19.64 16.90
CA PRO A 133 -25.05 -19.96 17.44
C PRO A 133 -25.08 -21.34 18.13
N ASP A 134 -24.12 -22.20 17.78
CA ASP A 134 -23.88 -23.47 18.48
C ASP A 134 -22.98 -23.23 19.69
N TRP A 135 -23.60 -22.75 20.77
CA TRP A 135 -22.92 -22.47 22.02
C TRP A 135 -22.34 -23.73 22.67
N THR A 136 -22.96 -24.89 22.44
CA THR A 136 -22.49 -26.17 22.98
C THR A 136 -21.15 -26.54 22.37
N PHE A 137 -21.02 -26.45 21.03
CA PHE A 137 -19.76 -26.68 20.35
C PHE A 137 -18.67 -25.68 20.79
N PHE A 138 -19.02 -24.40 20.91
CA PHE A 138 -18.08 -23.39 21.39
C PHE A 138 -17.56 -23.71 22.80
N SER A 139 -18.45 -24.01 23.75
CA SER A 139 -18.06 -24.37 25.12
C SER A 139 -17.19 -25.61 25.17
N GLN A 140 -17.56 -26.67 24.45
CA GLN A 140 -16.74 -27.90 24.36
C GLN A 140 -15.35 -27.63 23.80
N LEU A 141 -15.27 -26.78 22.78
CA LEU A 141 -13.99 -26.41 22.17
C LEU A 141 -13.11 -25.62 23.14
N VAL A 142 -13.69 -24.67 23.88
CA VAL A 142 -12.95 -23.90 24.89
C VAL A 142 -12.44 -24.80 26.01
N GLU A 143 -13.28 -25.66 26.55
CA GLU A 143 -12.90 -26.61 27.62
C GLU A 143 -11.78 -27.55 27.14
N HIS A 144 -11.92 -28.15 25.95
CA HIS A 144 -10.88 -29.00 25.38
C HIS A 144 -9.54 -28.28 25.20
N ASN A 145 -9.56 -27.02 24.76
CA ASN A 145 -8.33 -26.25 24.58
C ASN A 145 -7.72 -25.82 25.92
N LEU A 146 -8.52 -25.57 26.95
CA LEU A 146 -8.05 -25.26 28.30
C LEU A 146 -7.40 -26.47 28.97
N GLU A 147 -7.94 -27.66 28.79
CA GLU A 147 -7.35 -28.91 29.31
C GLU A 147 -5.98 -29.19 28.68
N ASN A 148 -5.80 -28.82 27.41
CA ASN A 148 -4.55 -28.98 26.68
C ASN A 148 -3.60 -27.78 26.81
N TYR A 149 -4.02 -26.73 27.53
CA TYR A 149 -3.21 -25.53 27.69
C TYR A 149 -2.16 -25.74 28.79
N SER A 150 -0.90 -25.92 28.39
CA SER A 150 0.22 -26.19 29.31
C SER A 150 0.75 -24.94 30.04
N GLY A 151 0.08 -23.79 29.91
CA GLY A 151 0.61 -22.50 30.36
C GLY A 151 1.87 -22.07 29.59
N PRO A 152 2.34 -20.83 29.78
CA PRO A 152 3.68 -20.46 29.34
C PRO A 152 4.72 -21.22 30.19
N SER A 153 5.62 -21.96 29.53
CA SER A 153 6.78 -22.56 30.19
C SER A 153 7.63 -21.46 30.83
N SER A 154 7.77 -21.48 32.15
CA SER A 154 8.67 -20.58 32.86
C SER A 154 10.10 -20.93 32.45
N ALA A 155 10.72 -20.05 31.65
CA ALA A 155 12.15 -20.08 31.39
C ALA A 155 12.87 -19.66 32.69
N ASN A 156 13.63 -20.60 33.27
CA ASN A 156 14.73 -20.29 34.18
C ASN A 156 16.01 -20.08 33.37
#